data_AF-A0A6G0Z878-F1
#
_entry.id   AF-A0A6G0Z878-F1
#
_cell.length_a   1.000
_cell.length_b   1.000
_cell.length_c   1.000
_cell.angle_alpha   90.00
_cell.angle_beta   90.00
_cell.angle_gamma   90.00
#
_symmetry.space_group_name_H-M   'P 1'
#
loop_
_entity.id
_entity.type
_entity.pdbx_description
1 polymer ?
#
loop_
_entity_poly.entity_id
_entity_poly.type
_entity_poly.pdbx_seq_one_letter_code
_entity_poly.pdbx_strand_id
1 'polypeptide(L)'
;MRKYQQLLLVLVSFVSVTSLLLYRYEYMQLLNVLEVLNFFGYTADNMTKCILLEDKFYVDLENDNLLAKAPVSWIKRDQYYAYSAFWSAQQQFVHLQILGPSTAFSGYECRVWFKIADQFVSRTAKLSYNIKTNNGDPNFHQYEIHCKPDFPVDTEPYGVLLGRDNSLKLFIPITIQKESPIKDDLIVCIAPDYSGIPDTYLVEFIAYYTLLGVRHFVVYDIGIHYQVIEFLRSIAGHNGLYKTFSTLSWQFPLTDLHLEKSILQKDCLQRTQGLAKHSILLSWDQYLMLNKNEGLNSLKNDIEYTFEVKKCCNNRQLKKSLPMAMKKTICERTNETVNTIINDQTINYQSPTKIGSIHRLEEVCEKIYGEEDKSMVAKYLINFVHSKLLSLWKSQLKLSITRAKNNNVINL
;
A
#
# COMPACT_ATOMS: atom_id res chain seq x y z
N MET A 1 -62.52 -19.06 42.11
CA MET A 1 -61.65 -17.93 41.70
C MET A 1 -60.45 -18.31 40.83
N ARG A 2 -60.01 -19.59 40.79
CA ARG A 2 -58.85 -20.04 39.98
C ARG A 2 -58.97 -19.80 38.47
N LYS A 3 -60.17 -19.93 37.90
CA LYS A 3 -60.43 -19.74 36.45
C LYS A 3 -60.21 -18.28 36.00
N TYR A 4 -60.57 -17.30 36.83
CA TYR A 4 -60.36 -15.88 36.54
C TYR A 4 -58.89 -15.45 36.68
N GLN A 5 -58.16 -16.06 37.63
CA GLN A 5 -56.72 -15.83 37.79
C GLN A 5 -55.90 -16.36 36.60
N GLN A 6 -56.24 -17.52 36.05
CA GLN A 6 -55.60 -18.06 34.85
C GLN A 6 -55.87 -17.20 33.61
N LEU A 7 -57.10 -16.70 33.45
CA LEU A 7 -57.44 -15.82 32.33
C LEU A 7 -56.71 -14.47 32.44
N LEU A 8 -56.58 -13.92 33.64
CA LEU A 8 -55.83 -12.68 33.88
C LEU A 8 -54.33 -12.84 33.57
N LEU A 9 -53.73 -13.98 33.92
CA LEU A 9 -52.33 -14.28 33.60
C LEU A 9 -52.09 -14.39 32.08
N VAL A 10 -53.02 -15.02 31.35
CA VAL A 10 -52.95 -15.09 29.87
C VAL A 10 -53.09 -13.70 29.26
N LEU A 11 -53.96 -12.86 29.80
CA LEU A 11 -54.16 -11.50 29.31
C LEU A 11 -52.94 -10.61 29.57
N VAL A 12 -52.33 -10.70 30.75
CA VAL A 12 -51.08 -9.98 31.07
C VAL A 12 -49.92 -10.46 30.20
N SER A 13 -49.82 -11.78 29.96
CA SER A 13 -48.85 -12.36 29.04
C SER A 13 -49.02 -11.81 27.62
N PHE A 14 -50.25 -11.78 27.11
CA PHE A 14 -50.55 -11.28 25.78
C PHE A 14 -50.22 -9.79 25.63
N VAL A 15 -50.58 -8.97 26.62
CA VAL A 15 -50.25 -7.53 26.63
C VAL A 15 -48.74 -7.33 26.67
N SER A 16 -48.00 -8.11 27.47
CA SER A 16 -46.54 -8.03 27.56
C SER A 16 -45.87 -8.35 26.22
N VAL A 17 -46.28 -9.44 25.55
CA VAL A 17 -45.74 -9.83 24.25
C VAL A 17 -46.07 -8.79 23.17
N THR A 18 -47.29 -8.26 23.17
CA THR A 18 -47.71 -7.23 22.20
C THR A 18 -46.92 -5.93 22.39
N SER A 19 -46.70 -5.53 23.65
CA SER A 19 -45.88 -4.35 23.97
C SER A 19 -44.42 -4.53 23.54
N LEU A 20 -43.85 -5.72 23.71
CA LEU A 20 -42.49 -6.03 23.28
C LEU A 20 -42.35 -5.99 21.75
N LEU A 21 -43.36 -6.48 21.01
CA LEU A 21 -43.39 -6.40 19.56
C LEU A 21 -43.49 -4.96 19.04
N LEU A 22 -44.34 -4.13 19.67
CA LEU A 22 -44.44 -2.70 19.34
C LEU A 22 -43.12 -1.97 19.63
N TYR A 23 -42.50 -2.24 20.79
CA TYR A 23 -41.19 -1.68 21.12
C TYR A 23 -40.12 -2.07 20.09
N ARG A 24 -40.10 -3.33 19.66
CA ARG A 24 -39.16 -3.79 18.62
C ARG A 24 -39.42 -3.12 17.27
N TYR A 25 -40.69 -2.91 16.90
CA TYR A 25 -41.06 -2.23 15.66
C TYR A 25 -40.59 -0.78 15.65
N GLU A 26 -40.91 -0.02 16.71
CA GLU A 26 -40.48 1.38 16.88
C GLU A 26 -38.95 1.50 16.95
N TYR A 27 -38.28 0.56 17.63
CA TYR A 27 -36.82 0.52 17.69
C TYR A 27 -36.20 0.31 16.31
N MET A 28 -36.72 -0.61 15.49
CA MET A 28 -36.24 -0.82 14.12
C MET A 28 -36.54 0.39 13.22
N GLN A 29 -37.69 1.04 13.40
CA GLN A 29 -38.03 2.25 12.66
C GLN A 29 -37.09 3.41 13.01
N LEU A 30 -36.77 3.60 14.30
CA LEU A 30 -35.79 4.58 14.76
C LEU A 30 -34.38 4.24 14.28
N LEU A 31 -33.99 2.97 14.25
CA LEU A 31 -32.70 2.53 13.73
C LEU A 31 -32.58 2.86 12.23
N ASN A 32 -33.61 2.57 11.45
CA ASN A 32 -33.67 2.92 10.02
C ASN A 32 -33.62 4.45 9.82
N VAL A 33 -34.34 5.22 10.64
CA VAL A 33 -34.31 6.68 10.59
C VAL A 33 -32.95 7.24 11.02
N LEU A 34 -32.28 6.64 12.00
CA LEU A 34 -30.93 7.01 12.43
C LEU A 34 -29.88 6.62 11.40
N GLU A 35 -30.03 5.50 10.70
CA GLU A 35 -29.15 5.09 9.60
C GLU A 35 -29.30 6.06 8.42
N VAL A 36 -30.54 6.43 8.09
CA VAL A 36 -30.84 7.45 7.07
C VAL A 36 -30.37 8.84 7.51
N LEU A 37 -30.52 9.23 8.78
CA LEU A 37 -30.03 10.52 9.29
C LEU A 37 -28.51 10.55 9.47
N ASN A 38 -27.83 9.43 9.73
CA ASN A 38 -26.36 9.37 9.69
C ASN A 38 -25.85 9.59 8.26
N PHE A 39 -26.65 9.24 7.25
CA PHE A 39 -26.36 9.59 5.86
C PHE A 39 -26.55 11.08 5.58
N PHE A 40 -27.51 11.74 6.26
CA PHE A 40 -27.84 13.17 6.09
C PHE A 40 -27.24 14.12 7.13
N GLY A 41 -26.44 13.63 8.09
CA GLY A 41 -25.83 14.41 9.17
C GLY A 41 -24.70 15.36 8.74
N TYR A 42 -24.41 15.47 7.43
CA TYR A 42 -23.56 16.52 6.90
C TYR A 42 -24.37 17.82 6.80
N THR A 43 -24.10 18.76 7.70
CA THR A 43 -24.70 20.10 7.71
C THR A 43 -24.55 20.77 6.35
N ALA A 44 -25.69 21.11 5.77
CA ALA A 44 -25.94 21.62 4.44
C ALA A 44 -25.53 23.09 4.23
N ASP A 45 -24.32 23.50 4.61
CA ASP A 45 -23.84 24.87 4.35
C ASP A 45 -23.07 25.02 3.01
N ASN A 46 -23.06 23.98 2.16
CA ASN A 46 -22.41 24.01 0.84
C ASN A 46 -23.20 23.22 -0.24
N MET A 47 -24.53 23.30 -0.23
CA MET A 47 -25.41 22.63 -1.22
C MET A 47 -25.45 23.31 -2.61
N THR A 48 -24.30 23.75 -3.12
CA THR A 48 -24.11 23.97 -4.57
C THR A 48 -23.34 22.83 -5.24
N LYS A 49 -23.00 21.77 -4.50
CA LYS A 49 -22.20 20.62 -4.99
C LYS A 49 -22.91 19.26 -4.91
N CYS A 50 -24.24 19.22 -5.03
CA CYS A 50 -24.97 17.93 -5.01
C CYS A 50 -24.83 17.12 -6.33
N ILE A 51 -24.35 17.73 -7.43
CA ILE A 51 -24.06 17.02 -8.70
C ILE A 51 -22.68 16.33 -8.68
N LEU A 52 -21.85 16.58 -7.67
CA LEU A 52 -20.47 16.07 -7.59
C LEU A 52 -20.30 14.74 -6.85
N LEU A 53 -21.37 14.12 -6.34
CA LEU A 53 -21.25 12.84 -5.61
C LEU A 53 -20.94 11.66 -6.54
N GLU A 54 -21.53 11.64 -7.73
CA GLU A 54 -21.31 10.57 -8.71
C GLU A 54 -19.90 10.64 -9.28
N ASP A 55 -19.48 11.82 -9.76
CA ASP A 55 -18.11 12.04 -10.23
C ASP A 55 -17.07 11.77 -9.14
N LYS A 56 -17.33 12.21 -7.90
CA LYS A 56 -16.42 11.93 -6.79
C LYS A 56 -16.38 10.45 -6.45
N PHE A 57 -17.51 9.75 -6.47
CA PHE A 57 -17.57 8.30 -6.23
C PHE A 57 -16.77 7.52 -7.27
N TYR A 58 -16.89 7.85 -8.56
CA TYR A 58 -16.12 7.22 -9.62
C TYR A 58 -14.62 7.52 -9.51
N VAL A 59 -14.25 8.75 -9.17
CA VAL A 59 -12.86 9.15 -8.93
C VAL A 59 -12.29 8.45 -7.69
N ASP A 60 -13.05 8.37 -6.59
CA ASP A 60 -12.66 7.67 -5.37
C ASP A 60 -12.51 6.16 -5.63
N LEU A 61 -13.41 5.55 -6.42
CA LEU A 61 -13.34 4.15 -6.84
C LEU A 61 -12.18 3.88 -7.80
N GLU A 62 -11.89 4.80 -8.72
CA GLU A 62 -10.79 4.65 -9.67
C GLU A 62 -9.42 4.79 -8.98
N ASN A 63 -9.35 5.66 -7.97
CA ASN A 63 -8.16 5.90 -7.15
C ASN A 63 -7.98 4.89 -6.02
N ASP A 64 -9.06 4.27 -5.53
CA ASP A 64 -8.98 3.24 -4.50
C ASP A 64 -8.13 2.09 -5.03
N ASN A 65 -7.07 1.79 -4.29
CA ASN A 65 -6.10 0.76 -4.63
C ASN A 65 -5.63 0.81 -6.10
N LEU A 66 -5.47 2.01 -6.69
CA LEU A 66 -5.07 2.18 -8.11
C LEU A 66 -3.88 1.29 -8.51
N LEU A 67 -2.86 1.22 -7.66
CA LEU A 67 -1.62 0.47 -7.90
C LEU A 67 -1.72 -1.01 -7.48
N ALA A 68 -2.85 -1.40 -6.88
CA ALA A 68 -3.18 -2.74 -6.38
C ALA A 68 -4.53 -3.28 -6.93
N LYS A 69 -5.00 -2.78 -8.09
CA LYS A 69 -6.28 -3.17 -8.69
C LYS A 69 -6.43 -4.67 -8.95
N ALA A 70 -5.37 -5.31 -9.43
CA ALA A 70 -5.34 -6.76 -9.52
C ALA A 70 -4.99 -7.33 -8.13
N PRO A 71 -5.86 -8.15 -7.50
CA PRO A 71 -5.51 -8.79 -6.25
C PRO A 71 -4.32 -9.71 -6.51
N VAL A 72 -3.21 -9.42 -5.85
CA VAL A 72 -2.01 -10.23 -5.91
C VAL A 72 -1.80 -10.95 -4.59
N SER A 73 -1.41 -12.21 -4.71
CA SER A 73 -1.01 -13.08 -3.63
C SER A 73 -0.05 -14.10 -4.22
N TRP A 74 0.86 -14.62 -3.41
CA TRP A 74 1.74 -15.69 -3.87
C TRP A 74 0.96 -16.95 -4.22
N ILE A 75 1.01 -17.34 -5.50
CA ILE A 75 0.36 -18.54 -6.01
C ILE A 75 1.42 -19.64 -6.10
N LYS A 76 1.32 -20.64 -5.21
CA LYS A 76 2.16 -21.84 -5.27
C LYS A 76 1.60 -22.83 -6.28
N ARG A 77 2.42 -23.27 -7.22
CA ARG A 77 2.14 -24.43 -8.09
C ARG A 77 3.41 -25.26 -8.22
N ASP A 78 3.31 -26.54 -7.88
CA ASP A 78 4.44 -27.48 -7.83
C ASP A 78 5.62 -26.92 -7.02
N GLN A 79 6.73 -26.61 -7.69
CA GLN A 79 7.96 -26.08 -7.11
C GLN A 79 8.13 -24.57 -7.35
N TYR A 80 7.08 -23.88 -7.78
CA TYR A 80 7.14 -22.49 -8.21
C TYR A 80 6.16 -21.62 -7.43
N TYR A 81 6.53 -20.35 -7.26
CA TYR A 81 5.68 -19.33 -6.67
C TYR A 81 5.61 -18.13 -7.61
N ALA A 82 4.43 -17.84 -8.15
CA ALA A 82 4.20 -16.63 -8.92
C ALA A 82 3.55 -15.55 -8.07
N TYR A 83 3.89 -14.29 -8.35
CA TYR A 83 3.36 -13.16 -7.60
C TYR A 83 2.55 -12.20 -8.46
N SER A 84 3.17 -11.65 -9.51
CA SER A 84 2.57 -10.59 -10.32
C SER A 84 2.87 -10.77 -11.80
N ALA A 85 1.97 -10.23 -12.63
CA ALA A 85 2.15 -10.09 -14.06
C ALA A 85 1.75 -8.68 -14.51
N PHE A 86 2.54 -8.09 -15.42
CA PHE A 86 2.36 -6.73 -15.92
C PHE A 86 2.37 -6.71 -17.45
N TRP A 87 1.53 -5.89 -18.05
CA TRP A 87 1.52 -5.67 -19.50
C TRP A 87 2.37 -4.47 -19.88
N SER A 88 3.36 -4.67 -20.77
CA SER A 88 4.11 -3.59 -21.41
C SER A 88 3.49 -3.28 -22.77
N ALA A 89 2.76 -2.16 -22.86
CA ALA A 89 2.11 -1.75 -24.12
C ALA A 89 3.13 -1.44 -25.22
N GLN A 90 4.27 -0.84 -24.87
CA GLN A 90 5.33 -0.45 -25.82
C GLN A 90 5.99 -1.67 -26.47
N GLN A 91 6.27 -2.71 -25.67
CA GLN A 91 6.98 -3.90 -26.14
C GLN A 91 6.06 -5.08 -26.50
N GLN A 92 4.76 -4.94 -26.20
CA GLN A 92 3.71 -5.94 -26.40
C GLN A 92 4.08 -7.31 -25.80
N PHE A 93 4.53 -7.33 -24.56
CA PHE A 93 4.74 -8.57 -23.81
C PHE A 93 4.25 -8.45 -22.38
N VAL A 94 3.99 -9.60 -21.77
CA VAL A 94 3.66 -9.74 -20.35
C VAL A 94 4.94 -10.03 -19.58
N HIS A 95 5.25 -9.20 -18.59
CA HIS A 95 6.33 -9.42 -17.65
C HIS A 95 5.80 -10.13 -16.40
N LEU A 96 6.36 -11.29 -16.05
CA LEU A 96 5.96 -12.06 -14.87
C LEU A 96 7.12 -12.20 -13.89
N GLN A 97 6.77 -12.16 -12.61
CA GLN A 97 7.70 -12.40 -11.51
C GLN A 97 7.39 -13.75 -10.87
N ILE A 98 8.34 -14.69 -11.00
CA ILE A 98 8.19 -16.06 -10.49
C ILE A 98 9.46 -16.48 -9.74
N LEU A 99 9.28 -17.28 -8.70
CA LEU A 99 10.32 -17.97 -7.97
C LEU A 99 10.29 -19.46 -8.28
N GLY A 100 11.46 -20.08 -8.43
CA GLY A 100 11.55 -21.51 -8.70
C GLY A 100 12.97 -22.06 -8.74
N PRO A 101 13.14 -23.39 -8.84
CA PRO A 101 14.44 -24.03 -9.08
C PRO A 101 14.97 -23.76 -10.48
N SER A 102 16.28 -23.86 -10.68
CA SER A 102 16.99 -23.60 -11.96
C SER A 102 16.41 -24.30 -13.20
N THR A 103 15.79 -25.48 -13.01
CA THR A 103 15.18 -26.30 -14.08
C THR A 103 13.71 -25.97 -14.36
N ALA A 104 13.17 -24.90 -13.76
CA ALA A 104 11.75 -24.63 -13.67
C ALA A 104 10.98 -24.65 -14.98
N PHE A 105 11.45 -23.93 -16.00
CA PHE A 105 10.65 -23.58 -17.17
C PHE A 105 10.96 -24.38 -18.43
N SER A 106 11.68 -25.49 -18.31
CA SER A 106 11.92 -26.39 -19.46
C SER A 106 10.61 -27.03 -19.93
N GLY A 107 10.24 -26.78 -21.19
CA GLY A 107 9.01 -27.29 -21.81
C GLY A 107 7.73 -26.61 -21.34
N TYR A 108 7.81 -25.38 -20.84
CA TYR A 108 6.62 -24.58 -20.51
C TYR A 108 6.09 -23.83 -21.73
N GLU A 109 4.77 -23.82 -21.87
CA GLU A 109 4.08 -22.94 -22.80
C GLU A 109 3.51 -21.72 -22.08
N CYS A 110 3.58 -20.57 -22.74
CA CYS A 110 2.89 -19.38 -22.30
C CYS A 110 1.69 -19.10 -23.21
N ARG A 111 0.53 -18.83 -22.61
CA ARG A 111 -0.66 -18.39 -23.32
C ARG A 111 -1.20 -17.12 -22.68
N VAL A 112 -1.48 -16.10 -23.48
CA VAL A 112 -2.05 -14.84 -23.01
C VAL A 112 -3.54 -14.84 -23.33
N TRP A 113 -4.34 -14.46 -22.34
CA TRP A 113 -5.79 -14.36 -22.44
C TRP A 113 -6.19 -12.91 -22.66
N PHE A 114 -7.03 -12.68 -23.66
CA PHE A 114 -7.59 -11.37 -23.99
C PHE A 114 -9.09 -11.40 -23.76
N LYS A 115 -9.64 -10.30 -23.24
CA LYS A 115 -11.08 -10.11 -23.16
C LYS A 115 -11.49 -9.21 -24.31
N ILE A 116 -12.18 -9.78 -25.30
CA ILE A 116 -12.69 -9.05 -26.46
C ILE A 116 -14.21 -9.01 -26.35
N ALA A 117 -14.76 -7.85 -26.03
CA ALA A 117 -16.15 -7.68 -25.61
C ALA A 117 -16.49 -8.62 -24.44
N ASP A 118 -17.31 -9.65 -24.67
CA ASP A 118 -17.73 -10.63 -23.66
C ASP A 118 -17.12 -12.03 -23.88
N GLN A 119 -16.12 -12.15 -24.76
CA GLN A 119 -15.46 -13.42 -25.06
C GLN A 119 -14.00 -13.41 -24.59
N PHE A 120 -13.56 -14.55 -24.05
CA PHE A 120 -12.17 -14.79 -23.67
C PHE A 120 -11.44 -15.53 -24.78
N VAL A 121 -10.41 -14.92 -25.33
CA VAL A 121 -9.58 -15.49 -26.39
C VAL A 121 -8.20 -15.80 -25.85
N SER A 122 -7.78 -17.07 -25.93
CA SER A 122 -6.43 -17.50 -25.57
C SER A 122 -5.53 -17.52 -26.81
N ARG A 123 -4.37 -16.88 -26.73
CA ARG A 123 -3.34 -16.89 -27.77
C ARG A 123 -2.04 -17.49 -27.25
N THR A 124 -1.34 -18.21 -28.10
CA THR A 124 0.02 -18.68 -27.84
C THR A 124 0.98 -17.49 -27.79
N ALA A 125 1.97 -17.59 -26.91
CA ALA A 125 2.98 -16.57 -26.72
C ALA A 125 4.36 -17.21 -26.62
N LYS A 126 5.36 -16.56 -27.22
CA LYS A 126 6.76 -16.93 -27.08
C LYS A 126 7.23 -16.64 -25.66
N LEU A 127 7.64 -17.69 -24.98
CA LEU A 127 8.20 -17.64 -23.64
C LEU A 127 9.71 -17.35 -23.72
N SER A 128 10.16 -16.30 -23.05
CA SER A 128 11.57 -16.05 -22.77
C SER A 128 11.75 -15.76 -21.29
N TYR A 129 12.88 -16.12 -20.70
CA TYR A 129 13.13 -15.84 -19.30
C TYR A 129 14.59 -15.51 -19.04
N ASN A 130 14.81 -14.66 -18.03
CA ASN A 130 16.12 -14.41 -17.46
C ASN A 130 16.15 -14.91 -16.01
N ILE A 131 17.26 -15.52 -15.60
CA ILE A 131 17.44 -16.06 -14.25
C ILE A 131 18.42 -15.16 -13.51
N LYS A 132 17.98 -14.59 -12.40
CA LYS A 132 18.88 -13.98 -11.44
C LYS A 132 19.22 -15.04 -10.40
N THR A 133 20.44 -15.57 -10.49
CA THR A 133 20.95 -16.57 -9.54
C THR A 133 20.97 -15.99 -8.14
N ASN A 134 20.42 -16.75 -7.21
CA ASN A 134 20.44 -16.40 -5.80
C ASN A 134 21.68 -17.02 -5.13
N ASN A 135 22.42 -16.22 -4.37
CA ASN A 135 23.56 -16.70 -3.58
C ASN A 135 23.13 -17.23 -2.20
N GLY A 136 21.95 -16.85 -1.71
CA GLY A 136 21.44 -17.25 -0.39
C GLY A 136 20.86 -18.66 -0.37
N ASP A 137 19.82 -18.91 -1.17
CA ASP A 137 19.22 -20.24 -1.35
C ASP A 137 19.52 -20.78 -2.76
N PRO A 138 20.35 -21.84 -2.90
CA PRO A 138 20.67 -22.41 -4.19
C PRO A 138 19.47 -23.11 -4.86
N ASN A 139 18.40 -23.39 -4.12
CA ASN A 139 17.23 -24.10 -4.64
C ASN A 139 16.19 -23.18 -5.28
N PHE A 140 16.21 -21.88 -4.95
CA PHE A 140 15.25 -20.91 -5.46
C PHE A 140 15.94 -19.71 -6.11
N HIS A 141 15.55 -19.43 -7.34
CA HIS A 141 16.03 -18.31 -8.12
C HIS A 141 14.88 -17.40 -8.53
N GLN A 142 15.20 -16.13 -8.73
CA GLN A 142 14.26 -15.16 -9.27
C GLN A 142 14.23 -15.28 -10.80
N TYR A 143 13.06 -15.61 -11.33
CA TYR A 143 12.79 -15.64 -12.75
C TYR A 143 12.09 -14.37 -13.17
N GLU A 144 12.64 -13.77 -14.21
CA GLU A 144 12.01 -12.71 -14.96
C GLU A 144 11.52 -13.28 -16.27
N ILE A 145 10.23 -13.56 -16.35
CA ILE A 145 9.64 -14.23 -17.51
C ILE A 145 8.93 -13.20 -18.38
N HIS A 146 9.20 -13.22 -19.67
CA HIS A 146 8.52 -12.40 -20.66
C HIS A 146 7.73 -13.32 -21.60
N CYS A 147 6.43 -13.04 -21.75
CA CYS A 147 5.57 -13.73 -22.70
C CYS A 147 5.12 -12.76 -23.78
N LYS A 148 5.59 -12.98 -25.02
CA LYS A 148 5.21 -12.16 -26.17
C LYS A 148 4.20 -12.89 -27.05
N PRO A 149 2.95 -12.40 -27.18
CA PRO A 149 1.96 -12.97 -28.10
C PRO A 149 2.50 -13.05 -29.53
N ASP A 150 2.15 -14.11 -30.27
CA ASP A 150 2.66 -14.33 -31.63
C ASP A 150 2.22 -13.26 -32.64
N PHE A 151 1.10 -12.59 -32.36
CA PHE A 151 0.54 -11.52 -33.19
C PHE A 151 0.27 -10.29 -32.33
N PRO A 152 0.50 -9.07 -32.87
CA PRO A 152 0.05 -7.85 -32.21
C PRO A 152 -1.47 -7.91 -32.03
N VAL A 153 -1.94 -7.54 -30.84
CA VAL A 153 -3.37 -7.53 -30.52
C VAL A 153 -3.73 -6.12 -30.07
N ASP A 154 -4.75 -5.54 -30.70
CA ASP A 154 -5.26 -4.19 -30.39
C ASP A 154 -6.13 -4.16 -29.12
N THR A 155 -6.03 -5.19 -28.28
CA THR A 155 -6.83 -5.33 -27.06
C THR A 155 -5.94 -5.65 -25.87
N GLU A 156 -6.28 -5.11 -24.71
CA GLU A 156 -5.54 -5.33 -23.48
C GLU A 156 -5.70 -6.77 -22.98
N PRO A 157 -4.60 -7.40 -22.50
CA PRO A 157 -4.66 -8.75 -21.98
C PRO A 157 -5.24 -8.78 -20.56
N TYR A 158 -6.01 -9.81 -20.27
CA TYR A 158 -6.66 -10.01 -18.98
C TYR A 158 -5.83 -10.89 -18.03
N GLY A 159 -5.16 -11.91 -18.56
CA GLY A 159 -4.42 -12.87 -17.76
C GLY A 159 -3.42 -13.69 -18.56
N VAL A 160 -2.52 -14.35 -17.87
CA VAL A 160 -1.53 -15.24 -18.45
C VAL A 160 -1.67 -16.63 -17.87
N LEU A 161 -1.66 -17.63 -18.74
CA LEU A 161 -1.57 -19.04 -18.41
C LEU A 161 -0.17 -19.55 -18.70
N LEU A 162 0.45 -20.12 -17.68
CA LEU A 162 1.77 -20.73 -17.76
C LEU A 162 1.67 -22.21 -17.38
N GLY A 163 2.16 -23.12 -18.21
CA GLY A 163 2.15 -24.55 -17.88
C GLY A 163 2.70 -25.43 -18.99
N ARG A 164 2.99 -26.70 -18.66
CA ARG A 164 3.36 -27.74 -19.63
C ARG A 164 2.11 -28.44 -20.16
N ASP A 165 2.21 -29.01 -21.36
CA ASP A 165 1.21 -29.93 -21.88
C ASP A 165 0.90 -31.05 -20.86
N ASN A 166 -0.39 -31.30 -20.63
CA ASN A 166 -0.93 -32.27 -19.67
C ASN A 166 -0.62 -32.00 -18.18
N SER A 167 -0.19 -30.80 -17.81
CA SER A 167 -0.03 -30.36 -16.41
C SER A 167 -1.07 -29.30 -16.01
N LEU A 168 -1.23 -29.10 -14.70
CA LEU A 168 -2.06 -28.00 -14.18
C LEU A 168 -1.45 -26.66 -14.58
N LYS A 169 -2.24 -25.81 -15.24
CA LYS A 169 -1.80 -24.48 -15.70
C LYS A 169 -1.94 -23.46 -14.57
N LEU A 170 -0.94 -22.60 -14.44
CA LEU A 170 -0.91 -21.48 -13.52
C LEU A 170 -1.52 -20.25 -14.21
N PHE A 171 -2.65 -19.76 -13.69
CA PHE A 171 -3.27 -18.51 -14.11
C PHE A 171 -2.81 -17.36 -13.23
N ILE A 172 -2.36 -16.27 -13.85
CA ILE A 172 -1.94 -15.05 -13.15
C ILE A 172 -2.68 -13.87 -13.81
N PRO A 173 -3.43 -13.06 -13.05
CA PRO A 173 -4.07 -11.86 -13.59
C PRO A 173 -3.02 -10.84 -14.00
N ILE A 174 -3.25 -10.16 -15.13
CA ILE A 174 -2.33 -9.14 -15.63
C ILE A 174 -2.77 -7.77 -15.12
N THR A 175 -1.82 -7.03 -14.55
CA THR A 175 -1.99 -5.62 -14.23
C THR A 175 -1.59 -4.78 -15.44
N ILE A 176 -2.49 -3.91 -15.88
CA ILE A 176 -2.24 -2.96 -16.96
C ILE A 176 -2.04 -1.59 -16.31
N GLN A 177 -0.86 -1.02 -16.49
CA GLN A 177 -0.62 0.36 -16.05
C GLN A 177 -0.95 1.32 -17.18
N LYS A 178 -1.85 2.26 -16.88
CA LYS A 178 -2.15 3.36 -17.79
C LYS A 178 -1.09 4.43 -17.62
N GLU A 179 -0.45 4.83 -18.72
CA GLU A 179 0.48 5.96 -18.69
C GLU A 179 -0.30 7.24 -18.34
N SER A 180 0.16 7.96 -17.31
CA SER A 180 -0.37 9.26 -16.96
C SER A 180 0.35 10.34 -17.80
N PRO A 181 -0.39 11.29 -18.41
CA PRO A 181 0.23 12.41 -19.11
C PRO A 181 1.05 13.30 -18.17
N ILE A 182 0.68 13.33 -16.89
CA ILE A 182 1.39 14.07 -15.84
C ILE A 182 1.96 13.04 -14.86
N LYS A 183 3.27 12.81 -14.94
CA LYS A 183 3.99 11.92 -14.02
C LYS A 183 4.29 12.65 -12.73
N ASP A 184 3.98 12.03 -11.59
CA ASP A 184 4.38 12.55 -10.28
C ASP A 184 5.90 12.33 -10.09
N ASP A 185 6.54 13.18 -9.28
CA ASP A 185 8.01 13.18 -9.15
C ASP A 185 8.54 11.90 -8.48
N LEU A 186 7.86 11.45 -7.42
CA LEU A 186 8.24 10.28 -6.65
C LEU A 186 7.00 9.51 -6.19
N ILE A 187 7.03 8.19 -6.38
CA ILE A 187 6.14 7.25 -5.70
C ILE A 187 6.93 6.43 -4.68
N VAL A 188 6.35 6.25 -3.49
CA VAL A 188 6.96 5.49 -2.41
C VAL A 188 6.31 4.12 -2.30
N CYS A 189 7.13 3.09 -2.49
CA CYS A 189 6.80 1.72 -2.17
C CYS A 189 7.37 1.38 -0.79
N ILE A 190 6.57 0.75 0.06
CA ILE A 190 6.90 0.52 1.46
C ILE A 190 7.00 -0.98 1.71
N ALA A 191 8.21 -1.44 2.04
CA ALA A 191 8.51 -2.82 2.36
C ALA A 191 7.70 -3.31 3.57
N PRO A 192 7.45 -4.63 3.68
CA PRO A 192 6.73 -5.21 4.79
C PRO A 192 7.40 -4.91 6.14
N ASP A 193 6.56 -4.68 7.17
CA ASP A 193 7.03 -4.45 8.53
C ASP A 193 7.13 -5.75 9.33
N TYR A 194 8.34 -6.27 9.46
CA TYR A 194 8.64 -7.41 10.33
C TYR A 194 8.90 -7.05 11.79
N SER A 195 8.98 -5.75 12.12
CA SER A 195 9.40 -5.27 13.42
C SER A 195 8.26 -4.92 14.37
N GLY A 196 7.02 -4.81 13.86
CA GLY A 196 5.83 -4.53 14.67
C GLY A 196 5.76 -3.07 15.11
N ILE A 197 5.99 -2.16 14.17
CA ILE A 197 5.97 -0.72 14.38
C ILE A 197 4.57 -0.27 14.82
N PRO A 198 4.46 0.56 15.88
CA PRO A 198 3.18 1.09 16.33
C PRO A 198 2.41 1.82 15.23
N ASP A 199 1.09 1.63 15.19
CA ASP A 199 0.16 2.27 14.24
C ASP A 199 0.38 3.78 14.07
N THR A 200 0.67 4.48 15.16
CA THR A 200 0.96 5.92 15.13
C THR A 200 2.16 6.28 14.27
N TYR A 201 3.21 5.45 14.29
CA TYR A 201 4.41 5.70 13.50
C TYR A 201 4.19 5.40 12.01
N LEU A 202 3.34 4.44 11.68
CA LEU A 202 2.91 4.19 10.29
C LEU A 202 2.21 5.43 9.70
N VAL A 203 1.30 6.04 10.46
CA VAL A 203 0.60 7.27 10.03
C VAL A 203 1.56 8.46 9.97
N GLU A 204 2.51 8.56 10.92
CA GLU A 204 3.57 9.59 10.89
C GLU A 204 4.47 9.48 9.65
N PHE A 205 4.82 8.27 9.23
CA PHE A 205 5.57 8.02 8.02
C PHE A 205 4.83 8.55 6.79
N ILE A 206 3.55 8.20 6.63
CA ILE A 206 2.73 8.68 5.51
C ILE A 206 2.59 10.21 5.55
N ALA A 207 2.40 10.79 6.74
CA ALA A 207 2.33 12.24 6.92
C ALA A 207 3.61 12.94 6.46
N TYR A 208 4.76 12.35 6.78
CA TYR A 208 6.06 12.90 6.41
C TYR A 208 6.24 12.95 4.90
N TYR A 209 6.01 11.83 4.21
CA TYR A 209 6.17 11.77 2.76
C TYR A 209 5.12 12.59 2.01
N THR A 210 3.91 12.72 2.56
CA THR A 210 2.90 13.63 2.01
C THR A 210 3.38 15.08 2.04
N LEU A 211 4.08 15.50 3.10
CA LEU A 211 4.66 16.85 3.21
C LEU A 211 5.84 17.06 2.27
N LEU A 212 6.59 16.01 1.95
CA LEU A 212 7.61 16.06 0.90
C LEU A 212 7.00 16.22 -0.51
N GLY A 213 5.71 15.94 -0.67
CA GLY A 213 4.99 16.03 -1.95
C GLY A 213 4.69 14.67 -2.58
N VAL A 214 4.92 13.55 -1.88
CA VAL A 214 4.54 12.22 -2.36
C VAL A 214 3.03 12.08 -2.32
N ARG A 215 2.46 11.61 -3.44
CA ARG A 215 1.00 11.50 -3.63
C ARG A 215 0.50 10.08 -3.78
N HIS A 216 1.37 9.13 -4.06
CA HIS A 216 1.00 7.74 -4.23
C HIS A 216 1.85 6.87 -3.33
N PHE A 217 1.20 5.95 -2.62
CA PHE A 217 1.83 4.98 -1.74
C PHE A 217 1.43 3.57 -2.15
N VAL A 218 2.42 2.67 -2.17
CA VAL A 218 2.23 1.23 -2.33
C VAL A 218 2.77 0.55 -1.09
N VAL A 219 1.94 -0.17 -0.37
CA VAL A 219 2.31 -0.84 0.88
C VAL A 219 2.26 -2.34 0.68
N TYR A 220 3.39 -3.01 0.92
CA TYR A 220 3.45 -4.47 0.98
C TYR A 220 3.13 -4.90 2.41
N ASP A 221 1.95 -5.49 2.59
CA ASP A 221 1.33 -5.75 3.88
C ASP A 221 1.47 -7.22 4.30
N ILE A 222 1.97 -7.45 5.52
CA ILE A 222 2.06 -8.76 6.18
C ILE A 222 1.16 -8.89 7.41
N GLY A 223 0.39 -7.86 7.76
CA GLY A 223 -0.44 -7.85 8.96
C GLY A 223 -0.59 -6.50 9.66
N ILE A 224 -0.51 -5.38 8.94
CA ILE A 224 -0.82 -4.06 9.50
C ILE A 224 -2.27 -4.08 9.97
N HIS A 225 -2.52 -3.47 11.14
CA HIS A 225 -3.84 -3.47 11.74
C HIS A 225 -4.88 -2.84 10.79
N TYR A 226 -6.00 -3.53 10.56
CA TYR A 226 -6.99 -3.16 9.55
C TYR A 226 -7.53 -1.73 9.72
N GLN A 227 -7.68 -1.25 10.96
CA GLN A 227 -8.17 0.12 11.22
C GLN A 227 -7.22 1.20 10.70
N VAL A 228 -5.90 0.93 10.68
CA VAL A 228 -4.91 1.85 10.12
C VAL A 228 -5.03 1.87 8.61
N ILE A 229 -5.11 0.69 7.97
CA ILE A 229 -5.28 0.58 6.52
C ILE A 229 -6.58 1.26 6.08
N GLU A 230 -7.69 0.98 6.76
CA GLU A 230 -9.00 1.56 6.48
C GLU A 230 -8.97 3.09 6.64
N PHE A 231 -8.36 3.60 7.72
CA PHE A 231 -8.16 5.02 7.91
C PHE A 231 -7.36 5.64 6.75
N LEU A 232 -6.20 5.09 6.42
CA LEU A 232 -5.33 5.60 5.36
C LEU A 232 -5.97 5.48 3.96
N ARG A 233 -6.80 4.47 3.71
CA ARG A 233 -7.58 4.38 2.48
C ARG A 233 -8.70 5.41 2.43
N SER A 234 -9.47 5.56 3.52
CA SER A 234 -10.65 6.45 3.58
C SER A 234 -10.33 7.92 3.34
N ILE A 235 -9.09 8.33 3.64
CA ILE A 235 -8.62 9.72 3.47
C ILE A 235 -7.85 9.93 2.17
N ALA A 236 -7.55 8.87 1.41
CA ALA A 236 -6.95 8.98 0.09
C ALA A 236 -7.88 9.80 -0.83
N GLY A 237 -7.32 10.59 -1.74
CA GLY A 237 -8.09 11.42 -2.67
C GLY A 237 -8.65 12.72 -2.07
N HIS A 238 -8.59 12.91 -0.75
CA HIS A 238 -8.98 14.19 -0.14
C HIS A 238 -8.02 15.33 -0.49
N ASN A 239 -8.57 16.48 -0.86
CA ASN A 239 -7.81 17.69 -1.17
C ASN A 239 -6.81 18.06 -0.06
N GLY A 240 -5.55 18.21 -0.45
CA GLY A 240 -4.43 18.56 0.43
C GLY A 240 -3.76 17.37 1.13
N LEU A 241 -4.16 16.13 0.83
CA LEU A 241 -3.48 14.90 1.24
C LEU A 241 -2.89 14.18 0.01
N TYR A 242 -2.65 12.88 0.12
CA TYR A 242 -2.21 12.03 -0.98
C TYR A 242 -3.37 11.54 -1.84
N LYS A 243 -3.08 11.21 -3.09
CA LYS A 243 -4.06 10.74 -4.08
C LYS A 243 -4.45 9.29 -3.85
N THR A 244 -3.47 8.38 -3.68
CA THR A 244 -3.75 6.95 -3.57
C THR A 244 -2.93 6.28 -2.47
N PHE A 245 -3.57 5.34 -1.78
CA PHE A 245 -2.91 4.42 -0.84
C PHE A 245 -3.31 2.99 -1.21
N SER A 246 -2.39 2.28 -1.85
CA SER A 246 -2.62 0.91 -2.33
C SER A 246 -1.93 -0.08 -1.40
N THR A 247 -2.63 -1.13 -0.97
CA THR A 247 -2.01 -2.20 -0.19
C THR A 247 -2.02 -3.52 -0.96
N LEU A 248 -0.94 -4.28 -0.82
CA LEU A 248 -0.70 -5.55 -1.49
C LEU A 248 -0.42 -6.61 -0.42
N SER A 249 -1.05 -7.78 -0.52
CA SER A 249 -0.74 -8.87 0.41
C SER A 249 0.63 -9.46 0.10
N TRP A 250 1.54 -9.41 1.06
CA TRP A 250 2.94 -9.79 0.87
C TRP A 250 3.36 -10.97 1.74
N GLN A 251 2.83 -12.15 1.46
CA GLN A 251 3.21 -13.38 2.20
C GLN A 251 4.40 -14.06 1.53
N PHE A 252 5.60 -13.47 1.63
CA PHE A 252 6.79 -13.96 0.94
C PHE A 252 7.07 -15.44 1.28
N PRO A 253 7.22 -16.34 0.29
CA PRO A 253 7.24 -17.78 0.54
C PRO A 253 8.59 -18.33 1.01
N LEU A 254 9.63 -17.49 1.07
CA LEU A 254 11.00 -17.88 1.43
C LEU A 254 11.51 -17.02 2.59
N THR A 255 12.64 -17.39 3.19
CA THR A 255 13.27 -16.63 4.29
C THR A 255 14.38 -15.68 3.82
N ASP A 256 14.70 -15.68 2.52
CA ASP A 256 15.80 -14.87 1.97
C ASP A 256 15.36 -13.42 1.74
N LEU A 257 15.76 -12.54 2.66
CA LEU A 257 15.46 -11.11 2.62
C LEU A 257 16.11 -10.36 1.45
N HIS A 258 17.25 -10.85 0.93
CA HIS A 258 17.90 -10.21 -0.23
C HIS A 258 17.11 -10.50 -1.50
N LEU A 259 16.66 -11.74 -1.66
CA LEU A 259 15.80 -12.16 -2.75
C LEU A 259 14.45 -11.44 -2.68
N GLU A 260 13.86 -11.35 -1.48
CA GLU A 260 12.63 -10.59 -1.22
C GLU A 260 12.75 -9.14 -1.67
N LYS A 261 13.79 -8.43 -1.20
CA LYS A 261 14.03 -7.02 -1.56
C LYS A 261 14.19 -6.85 -3.07
N SER A 262 14.89 -7.78 -3.75
CA SER A 262 15.07 -7.77 -5.20
C SER A 262 13.73 -7.90 -5.95
N ILE A 263 12.80 -8.73 -5.46
CA ILE A 263 11.47 -8.87 -6.07
C ILE A 263 10.62 -7.63 -5.79
N LEU A 264 10.58 -7.15 -4.54
CA LEU A 264 9.86 -5.94 -4.16
C LEU A 264 10.25 -4.73 -5.00
N GLN A 265 11.55 -4.56 -5.27
CA GLN A 265 12.05 -3.48 -6.12
C GLN A 265 11.51 -3.61 -7.56
N LYS A 266 11.53 -4.81 -8.14
CA LYS A 266 10.99 -5.02 -9.48
C LYS A 266 9.48 -4.83 -9.52
N ASP A 267 8.73 -5.36 -8.56
CA ASP A 267 7.26 -5.20 -8.51
C ASP A 267 6.89 -3.73 -8.32
N CYS A 268 7.59 -3.00 -7.45
CA CYS A 268 7.44 -1.56 -7.27
C CYS A 268 7.65 -0.80 -8.59
N LEU A 269 8.74 -1.10 -9.31
CA LEU A 269 9.02 -0.46 -10.59
C LEU A 269 7.90 -0.71 -11.60
N GLN A 270 7.47 -1.97 -11.76
CA GLN A 270 6.44 -2.33 -12.73
C GLN A 270 5.08 -1.72 -12.37
N ARG A 271 4.76 -1.57 -11.07
CA ARG A 271 3.51 -0.92 -10.63
C ARG A 271 3.50 0.58 -10.85
N THR A 272 4.64 1.22 -10.66
CA THR A 272 4.76 2.68 -10.76
C THR A 272 5.08 3.15 -12.17
N GLN A 273 5.28 2.20 -13.09
CA GLN A 273 5.56 2.45 -14.48
C GLN A 273 4.49 3.34 -15.12
N GLY A 274 4.93 4.40 -15.79
CA GLY A 274 4.03 5.34 -16.47
C GLY A 274 3.33 6.36 -15.56
N LEU A 275 3.42 6.21 -14.23
CA LEU A 275 2.77 7.11 -13.27
C LEU A 275 3.75 8.05 -12.57
N ALA A 276 5.01 7.61 -12.39
CA ALA A 276 6.05 8.40 -11.74
C ALA A 276 7.29 8.57 -12.61
N LYS A 277 8.05 9.63 -12.34
CA LYS A 277 9.43 9.77 -12.84
C LYS A 277 10.38 8.83 -12.08
N HIS A 278 10.23 8.79 -10.75
CA HIS A 278 11.00 7.92 -9.87
C HIS A 278 10.09 7.12 -8.96
N SER A 279 10.52 5.91 -8.63
CA SER A 279 9.97 5.15 -7.50
C SER A 279 11.07 4.87 -6.49
N ILE A 280 10.72 4.63 -5.23
CA ILE A 280 11.70 4.25 -4.21
C ILE A 280 11.08 3.19 -3.31
N LEU A 281 11.85 2.14 -3.02
CA LEU A 281 11.48 1.13 -2.02
C LEU A 281 12.12 1.50 -0.69
N LEU A 282 11.29 1.69 0.34
CA LEU A 282 11.69 2.09 1.68
C LEU A 282 11.08 1.19 2.73
N SER A 283 11.77 1.03 3.85
CA SER A 283 11.19 0.47 5.07
C SER A 283 10.49 1.58 5.88
N TRP A 284 9.56 1.20 6.76
CA TRP A 284 8.79 2.14 7.60
C TRP A 284 9.64 2.99 8.57
N ASP A 285 10.88 2.59 8.81
CA ASP A 285 11.87 3.30 9.62
C ASP A 285 12.81 4.20 8.80
N GLN A 286 12.68 4.21 7.47
CA GLN A 286 13.57 4.93 6.55
C GLN A 286 12.95 6.22 6.03
N TYR A 287 13.60 7.35 6.31
CA TYR A 287 13.11 8.68 5.95
C TYR A 287 14.08 9.40 5.00
N LEU A 288 13.57 9.87 3.86
CA LEU A 288 14.35 10.58 2.84
C LEU A 288 14.60 12.02 3.24
N MET A 289 15.83 12.34 3.66
CA MET A 289 16.24 13.70 3.97
C MET A 289 16.84 14.38 2.76
N LEU A 290 16.13 15.37 2.22
CA LEU A 290 16.64 16.27 1.19
C LEU A 290 17.41 17.44 1.82
N ASN A 291 18.45 17.90 1.13
CA ASN A 291 19.23 19.06 1.54
C ASN A 291 18.37 20.35 1.54
N LYS A 292 18.85 21.40 2.23
CA LYS A 292 18.04 22.60 2.55
C LYS A 292 17.36 23.22 1.32
N ASN A 293 18.04 23.26 0.18
CA ASN A 293 17.55 23.88 -1.06
C ASN A 293 16.97 22.89 -2.08
N GLU A 294 16.90 21.61 -1.72
CA GLU A 294 16.42 20.54 -2.61
C GLU A 294 14.96 20.19 -2.29
N GLY A 295 14.24 19.80 -3.32
CA GLY A 295 12.86 19.29 -3.29
C GLY A 295 12.74 18.06 -4.20
N LEU A 296 11.62 17.34 -4.16
CA LEU A 296 11.44 16.17 -5.04
C LEU A 296 11.48 16.53 -6.53
N ASN A 297 11.09 17.76 -6.87
CA ASN A 297 11.15 18.30 -8.22
C ASN A 297 12.58 18.52 -8.75
N SER A 298 13.61 18.45 -7.90
CA SER A 298 15.01 18.53 -8.35
C SER A 298 15.55 17.19 -8.85
N LEU A 299 14.82 16.10 -8.64
CA LEU A 299 15.10 14.81 -9.25
C LEU A 299 14.83 14.91 -10.76
N LYS A 300 15.89 14.72 -11.54
CA LYS A 300 15.83 14.74 -12.99
C LYS A 300 15.39 13.37 -13.49
N ASN A 301 14.54 13.39 -14.52
CA ASN A 301 14.20 12.21 -15.28
C ASN A 301 15.48 11.48 -15.73
N ASP A 302 15.39 10.16 -15.83
CA ASP A 302 16.41 9.29 -16.44
C ASP A 302 17.73 9.19 -15.66
N ILE A 303 17.77 9.74 -14.43
CA ILE A 303 18.88 9.58 -13.50
C ILE A 303 18.48 8.64 -12.36
N GLU A 304 19.25 7.57 -12.17
CA GLU A 304 19.14 6.74 -10.99
C GLU A 304 19.89 7.40 -9.83
N TYR A 305 19.16 7.81 -8.80
CA TYR A 305 19.73 8.41 -7.60
C TYR A 305 20.04 7.33 -6.57
N THR A 306 21.30 7.29 -6.13
CA THR A 306 21.73 6.48 -4.98
C THR A 306 21.84 7.37 -3.74
N PHE A 307 21.12 7.01 -2.68
CA PHE A 307 21.14 7.70 -1.40
C PHE A 307 21.90 6.86 -0.36
N GLU A 308 22.81 7.50 0.36
CA GLU A 308 23.48 6.88 1.51
C GLU A 308 22.50 6.72 2.66
N VAL A 309 22.53 5.56 3.33
CA VAL A 309 21.75 5.32 4.54
C VAL A 309 22.58 5.74 5.76
N LYS A 310 21.98 6.55 6.62
CA LYS A 310 22.49 6.92 7.93
C LYS A 310 21.62 6.29 9.01
N LYS A 311 22.25 5.64 9.98
CA LYS A 311 21.59 5.12 11.17
C LYS A 311 21.44 6.25 12.16
N CYS A 312 20.20 6.61 12.48
CA CYS A 312 19.85 7.78 13.26
C CYS A 312 19.10 7.37 14.53
N CYS A 313 19.63 7.80 15.67
CA CYS A 313 19.17 7.33 16.97
C CYS A 313 18.62 8.45 17.81
N ASN A 314 17.46 8.20 18.42
CA ASN A 314 16.83 9.15 19.31
C ASN A 314 17.64 9.28 20.61
N ASN A 315 18.14 10.48 20.90
CA ASN A 315 18.78 10.75 22.18
C ASN A 315 17.70 10.74 23.28
N ARG A 316 17.76 9.75 24.19
CA ARG A 316 16.78 9.44 25.26
C ARG A 316 16.39 10.62 26.17
N GLN A 317 17.09 11.76 26.09
CA GLN A 317 16.84 12.93 26.93
C GLN A 317 15.78 13.91 26.39
N LEU A 318 15.26 13.74 25.17
CA LEU A 318 14.24 14.63 24.61
C LEU A 318 12.82 14.06 24.74
N LYS A 319 11.91 14.94 25.17
CA LYS A 319 10.52 14.67 25.59
C LYS A 319 9.81 13.61 24.72
N LYS A 320 9.17 12.63 25.39
CA LYS A 320 8.28 11.59 24.82
C LYS A 320 7.18 12.09 23.86
N SER A 321 7.00 13.41 23.71
CA SER A 321 5.90 14.03 22.97
C SER A 321 6.17 14.33 21.50
N LEU A 322 7.41 14.17 21.00
CA LEU A 322 7.71 14.44 19.59
C LEU A 322 7.49 13.20 18.70
N PRO A 323 6.89 13.38 17.51
CA PRO A 323 6.80 12.34 16.48
C PRO A 323 8.15 11.70 16.19
N MET A 324 8.17 10.40 15.86
CA MET A 324 9.41 9.66 15.58
C MET A 324 10.23 10.36 14.50
N ALA A 325 9.57 10.77 13.43
CA ALA A 325 10.16 11.51 12.32
C ALA A 325 10.69 12.92 12.68
N MET A 326 10.53 13.39 13.93
CA MET A 326 10.90 14.74 14.33
C MET A 326 11.70 14.76 15.64
N LYS A 327 12.11 13.59 16.14
CA LYS A 327 13.01 13.52 17.29
C LYS A 327 14.41 13.97 16.85
N LYS A 328 15.12 14.70 17.71
CA LYS A 328 16.53 15.00 17.42
C LYS A 328 17.30 13.69 17.48
N THR A 329 17.97 13.37 16.39
CA THR A 329 18.75 12.14 16.27
C THR A 329 20.23 12.43 16.12
N ILE A 330 21.03 11.57 16.72
CA ILE A 330 22.45 11.45 16.41
C ILE A 330 22.56 10.42 15.29
N CYS A 331 23.19 10.80 14.18
CA CYS A 331 23.28 9.97 12.99
C CYS A 331 24.71 9.51 12.71
N GLU A 332 24.86 8.24 12.36
CA GLU A 332 26.11 7.63 11.91
C GLU A 332 25.95 7.14 10.46
N ARG A 333 27.00 7.25 9.65
CA ARG A 333 26.98 6.74 8.27
C ARG A 333 27.04 5.22 8.28
N THR A 334 26.26 4.59 7.41
CA THR A 334 26.35 3.15 7.16
C THR A 334 26.88 2.90 5.75
N ASN A 335 27.30 1.67 5.47
CA ASN A 335 27.70 1.24 4.13
C ASN A 335 26.50 0.90 3.24
N GLU A 336 25.27 1.03 3.75
CA GLU A 336 24.07 0.72 3.01
C GLU A 336 23.64 1.90 2.13
N THR A 337 23.06 1.57 0.98
CA THR A 337 22.48 2.54 0.06
C THR A 337 21.05 2.15 -0.30
N VAL A 338 20.26 3.17 -0.64
CA VAL A 338 18.93 3.00 -1.22
C VAL A 338 18.91 3.74 -2.55
N ASN A 339 18.51 3.04 -3.60
CA ASN A 339 18.41 3.61 -4.93
C ASN A 339 16.97 3.99 -5.22
N THR A 340 16.77 5.11 -5.91
CA THR A 340 15.55 5.33 -6.68
C THR A 340 15.54 4.36 -7.85
N ILE A 341 14.37 3.95 -8.28
CA ILE A 341 14.18 3.03 -9.38
C ILE A 341 13.49 3.81 -10.51
N ILE A 342 14.15 3.86 -11.67
CA ILE A 342 13.68 4.55 -12.88
C ILE A 342 13.26 3.53 -13.94
N ASN A 343 12.37 3.97 -14.82
CA ASN A 343 11.79 3.13 -15.87
C ASN A 343 12.69 2.98 -17.11
N ASP A 344 13.81 3.72 -17.21
CA ASP A 344 14.53 3.82 -18.48
C ASP A 344 15.73 2.87 -18.60
N GLN A 345 15.91 2.32 -19.81
CA GLN A 345 16.92 1.31 -20.13
C GLN A 345 18.33 1.89 -20.26
N THR A 346 18.48 3.22 -20.27
CA THR A 346 19.76 3.92 -20.28
C THR A 346 20.16 4.32 -18.87
N ILE A 347 20.79 3.39 -18.16
CA ILE A 347 21.22 3.64 -16.78
C ILE A 347 22.55 4.39 -16.78
N ASN A 348 22.51 5.69 -16.58
CA ASN A 348 23.68 6.44 -16.12
C ASN A 348 23.74 6.37 -14.59
N TYR A 349 24.47 5.39 -14.08
CA TYR A 349 24.75 5.28 -12.65
C TYR A 349 25.56 6.51 -12.19
N GLN A 350 24.98 7.34 -11.32
CA GLN A 350 25.73 8.37 -10.62
C GLN A 350 26.14 7.87 -9.22
N SER A 351 27.32 8.32 -8.79
CA SER A 351 27.80 8.20 -7.42
C SER A 351 26.81 8.81 -6.41
N PRO A 352 26.93 8.46 -5.11
CA PRO A 352 25.96 8.87 -4.08
C PRO A 352 25.65 10.36 -4.16
N THR A 353 24.36 10.66 -4.20
CA THR A 353 23.91 11.95 -4.69
C THR A 353 24.10 13.02 -3.61
N LYS A 354 24.53 14.22 -4.00
CA LYS A 354 24.59 15.38 -3.09
C LYS A 354 23.20 15.95 -2.77
N ILE A 355 22.12 15.28 -3.17
CA ILE A 355 20.75 15.77 -3.01
C ILE A 355 20.21 15.49 -1.61
N GLY A 356 20.60 14.36 -1.02
CA GLY A 356 20.08 13.95 0.28
C GLY A 356 20.64 12.64 0.78
N SER A 357 20.06 12.13 1.86
CA SER A 357 20.39 10.83 2.47
C SER A 357 19.14 10.16 3.05
N ILE A 358 19.15 8.84 3.17
CA ILE A 358 18.11 8.10 3.89
C ILE A 358 18.50 8.02 5.37
N HIS A 359 17.61 8.42 6.26
CA HIS A 359 17.77 8.30 7.70
C HIS A 359 16.97 7.10 8.19
N ARG A 360 17.65 6.06 8.65
CA ARG A 360 17.04 4.91 9.32
C ARG A 360 16.90 5.23 10.81
N LEU A 361 15.67 5.34 11.31
CA LEU A 361 15.38 5.73 12.67
C LEU A 361 15.29 4.51 13.61
N GLU A 362 16.10 4.49 14.67
CA GLU A 362 16.05 3.45 15.70
C GLU A 362 15.71 4.04 17.08
N GLU A 363 14.86 3.35 17.84
CA GLU A 363 14.44 3.79 19.18
C GLU A 363 15.51 3.58 20.26
N VAL A 364 16.32 2.53 20.13
CA VAL A 364 17.34 2.14 21.10
C VAL A 364 18.64 1.88 20.38
N CYS A 365 19.68 2.62 20.75
CA CYS A 365 21.01 2.42 20.20
C CYS A 365 22.03 2.28 21.33
N GLU A 366 22.96 1.35 21.13
CA GLU A 366 24.20 1.31 21.90
C GLU A 366 25.03 2.56 21.55
N LYS A 367 25.86 3.04 22.48
CA LYS A 367 26.55 4.36 22.45
C LYS A 367 26.97 4.80 21.03
N ILE A 368 26.15 5.62 20.38
CA ILE A 368 26.50 6.23 19.09
C ILE A 368 27.27 7.51 19.34
N TYR A 369 28.44 7.61 18.72
CA TYR A 369 29.19 8.85 18.57
C TYR A 369 28.87 9.42 17.19
N GLY A 370 28.24 10.58 17.13
CA GLY A 370 27.89 11.22 15.88
C GLY A 370 27.54 12.69 16.06
N GLU A 371 27.42 13.40 14.95
CA GLU A 371 27.00 14.80 14.94
C GLU A 371 25.47 14.90 15.08
N GLU A 372 25.00 15.93 15.80
CA GLU A 372 23.58 16.24 15.86
C GLU A 372 23.08 16.70 14.48
N ASP A 373 22.17 15.93 13.87
CA ASP A 373 21.54 16.37 12.64
C ASP A 373 20.27 17.20 12.95
N LYS A 374 20.37 18.51 12.76
CA LYS A 374 19.25 19.46 12.97
C LYS A 374 18.38 19.64 11.73
N SER A 375 18.69 18.98 10.60
CA SER A 375 18.07 19.25 9.30
C SER A 375 16.58 18.87 9.26
N MET A 376 16.22 17.71 9.79
CA MET A 376 14.86 17.16 9.76
C MET A 376 13.85 18.03 10.54
N VAL A 377 14.25 18.43 11.75
CA VAL A 377 13.42 19.21 12.68
C VAL A 377 13.26 20.67 12.23
N ALA A 378 14.25 21.25 11.55
CA ALA A 378 14.17 22.66 11.19
C ALA A 378 13.25 22.95 9.98
N LYS A 379 13.24 22.07 8.97
CA LYS A 379 12.56 22.36 7.69
C LYS A 379 11.06 22.04 7.71
N TYR A 380 10.65 20.94 8.34
CA TYR A 380 9.28 20.43 8.22
C TYR A 380 8.49 20.37 9.52
N LEU A 381 9.09 20.65 10.70
CA LEU A 381 8.44 20.45 11.99
C LEU A 381 7.11 21.19 12.14
N ILE A 382 7.04 22.47 11.76
CA ILE A 382 5.81 23.26 11.90
C ILE A 382 4.70 22.62 11.06
N ASN A 383 4.96 22.37 9.78
CA ASN A 383 3.99 21.77 8.87
C ASN A 383 3.63 20.34 9.29
N PHE A 384 4.57 19.60 9.87
CA PHE A 384 4.36 18.24 10.36
C PHE A 384 3.46 18.21 11.60
N VAL A 385 3.73 19.04 12.60
CA VAL A 385 2.90 19.13 13.81
C VAL A 385 1.48 19.60 13.46
N HIS A 386 1.34 20.46 12.46
CA HIS A 386 0.06 20.91 11.92
C HIS A 386 -0.50 20.03 10.80
N SER A 387 0.07 18.84 10.58
CA SER A 387 -0.42 17.93 9.54
C SER A 387 -1.87 17.56 9.78
N LYS A 388 -2.71 17.84 8.77
CA LYS A 388 -4.13 17.48 8.76
C LYS A 388 -4.31 15.99 9.00
N LEU A 389 -3.45 15.15 8.42
CA LEU A 389 -3.46 13.70 8.58
C LEU A 389 -3.31 13.29 10.05
N LEU A 390 -2.30 13.83 10.74
CA LEU A 390 -2.04 13.50 12.15
C LEU A 390 -3.13 14.03 13.08
N SER A 391 -3.71 15.18 12.76
CA SER A 391 -4.84 15.72 13.51
C SER A 391 -6.07 14.79 13.43
N LEU A 392 -6.39 14.32 12.21
CA LEU A 392 -7.49 13.38 11.98
C LEU A 392 -7.26 12.05 12.71
N TRP A 393 -6.06 11.49 12.60
CA TRP A 393 -5.70 10.24 13.29
C TRP A 393 -5.83 10.35 14.81
N LYS A 394 -5.30 11.43 15.41
CA LYS A 394 -5.43 11.68 16.86
C LYS A 394 -6.89 11.82 17.29
N SER A 395 -7.74 12.39 16.44
CA SER A 395 -9.18 12.49 16.70
C SER A 395 -9.85 11.11 16.69
N GLN A 396 -9.53 10.27 15.71
CA GLN A 396 -10.02 8.89 15.62
C GLN A 396 -9.59 8.05 16.84
N LEU A 397 -8.32 8.16 17.25
CA LEU A 397 -7.83 7.49 18.46
C LEU A 397 -8.58 7.94 19.73
N LYS A 398 -8.89 9.24 19.85
CA LYS A 398 -9.69 9.73 20.98
C LYS A 398 -11.10 9.14 20.97
N LEU A 399 -11.72 9.03 19.80
CA LEU A 399 -13.06 8.43 19.62
C LEU A 399 -13.07 6.94 19.95
N SER A 400 -12.05 6.18 19.55
CA SER A 400 -11.95 4.75 19.87
C SER A 400 -11.75 4.52 21.37
N ILE A 401 -10.89 5.32 22.02
CA ILE A 401 -10.67 5.26 23.48
C ILE A 401 -11.95 5.59 24.26
N THR A 402 -12.71 6.61 23.84
CA THR A 402 -13.97 6.97 24.50
C THR A 402 -15.03 5.88 24.32
N ARG A 403 -15.15 5.28 23.13
CA ARG A 403 -16.03 4.11 22.92
C ARG A 403 -15.64 2.92 23.79
N ALA A 404 -14.35 2.60 23.89
CA ALA A 404 -13.86 1.51 24.73
C ALA A 404 -14.16 1.74 26.22
N LYS A 405 -13.98 2.98 26.72
CA LYS A 405 -14.34 3.33 28.10
C LYS A 405 -15.85 3.22 28.35
N ASN A 406 -16.69 3.68 27.41
CA ASN A 406 -18.14 3.60 27.57
C ASN A 406 -18.65 2.16 27.53
N ASN A 407 -18.09 1.29 26.67
CA ASN A 407 -18.46 -0.12 26.62
C ASN A 407 -18.04 -0.89 27.89
N ASN A 408 -16.92 -0.50 28.51
CA ASN A 408 -16.50 -1.08 29.79
C ASN A 408 -17.37 -0.61 30.98
N VAL A 409 -18.07 0.53 30.86
CA VAL A 409 -19.02 1.01 31.87
C VAL A 409 -20.39 0.33 31.75
N ILE A 410 -20.72 -0.26 30.60
CA ILE A 410 -21.99 -0.99 30.39
C ILE A 410 -21.86 -2.47 30.80
N ASN A 411 -20.62 -2.98 30.96
CA ASN A 411 -20.33 -4.36 31.35
C ASN A 411 -19.87 -4.52 32.82
N LEU A 412 -20.04 -3.48 33.65
CA LEU A 412 -19.90 -3.48 35.11
C LEU A 412 -21.25 -3.10 35.72
#